data_AF-A0A7J2HR92-F1
#
_entry.id   AF-A0A7J2HR92-F1
#
_cell.length_a   1.000
_cell.length_b   1.000
_cell.length_c   1.000
_cell.angle_alpha   90.00
_cell.angle_beta   90.00
_cell.angle_gamma   90.00
#
_symmetry.space_group_name_H-M   'P 1'
#
loop_
_entity.id
_entity.type
_entity.pdbx_description
1 polymer ?
#
loop_
_entity_poly.entity_id
_entity_poly.type
_entity_poly.pdbx_seq_one_letter_code
_entity_poly.pdbx_strand_id
1 'polypeptide(L)'
;MKIPKCEYVKCDRKASIYVLLNNKQLAFCDEHYRKLISLLTKIALLKNAAELENVKVKREGKKVRFISKVKVPRKMPRISSRYIGLVREYMGTYTRK
;
A
#
# COMPACT_ATOMS: atom_id res chain seq x y z
N MET A 1 -24.29 6.92 4.30
CA MET A 1 -23.36 6.28 3.34
C MET A 1 -22.82 4.99 3.97
N LYS A 2 -22.91 3.83 3.30
CA LYS A 2 -22.32 2.58 3.79
C LYS A 2 -20.82 2.62 3.56
N ILE A 3 -20.02 2.66 4.63
CA ILE A 3 -18.56 2.55 4.57
C ILE A 3 -18.21 1.12 4.15
N PRO A 4 -17.48 0.89 3.04
CA PRO A 4 -17.15 -0.45 2.60
C PRO A 4 -16.19 -1.15 3.56
N LYS A 5 -16.14 -2.48 3.49
CA LYS A 5 -15.14 -3.28 4.21
C LYS A 5 -13.79 -3.18 3.50
N CYS A 6 -12.72 -3.35 4.25
CA CYS A 6 -11.38 -3.48 3.70
C CYS A 6 -11.31 -4.66 2.72
N GLU A 7 -10.71 -4.44 1.56
CA GLU A 7 -10.60 -5.45 0.49
C GLU A 7 -9.38 -6.36 0.68
N TYR A 8 -8.54 -6.14 1.69
CA TYR A 8 -7.39 -7.00 1.94
C TYR A 8 -7.80 -8.40 2.46
N VAL A 9 -7.09 -9.45 2.04
CA VAL A 9 -7.37 -10.84 2.41
C VAL A 9 -7.36 -11.07 3.93
N LYS A 10 -8.31 -11.87 4.44
CA LYS A 10 -8.52 -12.11 5.89
C LYS A 10 -8.72 -10.83 6.73
N CYS A 11 -9.32 -9.79 6.16
CA CYS A 11 -9.69 -8.57 6.88
C CYS A 11 -11.18 -8.26 6.79
N ASP A 12 -11.79 -7.93 7.93
CA ASP A 12 -13.20 -7.53 8.06
C ASP A 12 -13.41 -6.11 8.62
N ARG A 13 -12.32 -5.36 8.85
CA ARG A 13 -12.38 -3.98 9.35
C ARG A 13 -13.02 -3.06 8.29
N LYS A 14 -13.59 -1.94 8.76
CA LYS A 14 -14.09 -0.87 7.89
C LYS A 14 -12.92 -0.24 7.13
N ALA A 15 -13.13 0.05 5.85
CA ALA A 15 -12.18 0.82 5.07
C ALA A 15 -12.24 2.30 5.48
N SER A 16 -11.08 2.93 5.49
CA SER A 16 -10.90 4.35 5.80
C SER A 16 -10.16 5.08 4.68
N ILE A 17 -9.51 4.35 3.76
CA ILE A 17 -8.64 4.90 2.71
C ILE A 17 -8.95 4.18 1.40
N TYR A 18 -9.05 4.95 0.31
CA TYR A 18 -9.13 4.40 -1.03
C TYR A 18 -7.81 4.63 -1.76
N VAL A 19 -7.34 3.60 -2.48
CA VAL A 19 -6.10 3.65 -3.25
C VAL A 19 -6.37 3.17 -4.66
N LEU A 20 -5.91 3.94 -5.65
CA LEU A 20 -5.95 3.52 -7.05
C LEU A 20 -4.73 2.62 -7.35
N LEU A 21 -4.96 1.32 -7.52
CA LEU A 21 -3.90 0.35 -7.85
C LEU A 21 -4.25 -0.38 -9.15
N ASN A 22 -3.36 -0.34 -10.14
CA ASN A 22 -3.58 -0.94 -11.47
C ASN A 22 -4.94 -0.54 -12.07
N ASN A 23 -5.23 0.76 -12.09
CA ASN A 23 -6.48 1.35 -12.58
C ASN A 23 -7.76 0.87 -11.87
N LYS A 24 -7.66 0.32 -10.66
CA LYS A 24 -8.80 -0.04 -9.82
C LYS A 24 -8.72 0.66 -8.48
N GLN A 25 -9.81 1.32 -8.10
CA GLN A 25 -9.96 1.90 -6.78
C GLN A 25 -10.25 0.76 -5.79
N LEU A 26 -9.39 0.62 -4.78
CA LEU A 26 -9.49 -0.39 -3.74
C LEU A 26 -9.58 0.27 -2.37
N ALA A 27 -10.44 -0.27 -1.52
CA ALA A 27 -10.71 0.25 -0.18
C ALA A 27 -9.92 -0.53 0.89
N PHE A 28 -9.14 0.18 1.71
CA PHE A 28 -8.32 -0.40 2.77
C PHE A 28 -8.58 0.26 4.13
N CYS A 29 -8.38 -0.50 5.20
CA CYS A 29 -8.24 0.08 6.54
C CYS A 29 -6.82 0.63 6.75
N ASP A 30 -6.63 1.45 7.77
CA ASP A 30 -5.34 2.07 8.09
C ASP A 30 -4.18 1.07 8.22
N GLU A 31 -4.43 -0.10 8.80
CA GLU A 31 -3.40 -1.14 8.98
C GLU A 31 -2.91 -1.69 7.63
N HIS A 32 -3.83 -2.04 6.73
CA HIS A 32 -3.48 -2.57 5.41
C HIS A 32 -2.93 -1.49 4.49
N TYR A 33 -3.38 -0.25 4.64
CA TYR A 33 -2.75 0.87 3.97
C TYR A 33 -1.29 1.07 4.44
N ARG A 34 -1.02 1.04 5.74
CA ARG A 34 0.36 1.09 6.27
C ARG A 34 1.23 -0.06 5.76
N LYS A 35 0.64 -1.24 5.55
CA LYS A 35 1.33 -2.38 4.95
C LYS A 35 1.72 -2.12 3.49
N LEU A 36 0.84 -1.50 2.71
CA LEU A 36 1.14 -1.05 1.35
C LEU A 36 2.25 0.00 1.34
N ILE A 37 2.15 1.03 2.18
CA ILE A 37 3.19 2.06 2.32
C ILE A 37 4.53 1.42 2.69
N SER A 38 4.56 0.51 3.67
CA SER A 38 5.79 -0.20 4.04
C SER A 38 6.40 -0.96 2.87
N LEU A 39 5.58 -1.62 2.04
CA LEU A 39 6.08 -2.30 0.84
C LEU A 39 6.69 -1.31 -0.16
N LEU A 40 6.04 -0.18 -0.40
CA LEU A 40 6.52 0.84 -1.31
C LEU A 40 7.78 1.52 -0.80
N THR A 41 7.87 1.84 0.49
CA THR A 41 9.10 2.36 1.10
C THR A 41 10.26 1.38 0.92
N LYS A 42 10.01 0.07 1.07
CA LYS A 42 11.03 -0.95 0.81
C LYS A 42 11.48 -0.97 -0.64
N ILE A 43 10.55 -0.81 -1.59
CA ILE A 43 10.88 -0.72 -3.02
C ILE A 43 11.68 0.56 -3.30
N ALA A 44 11.27 1.70 -2.73
CA ALA A 44 11.92 2.99 -2.91
C ALA A 44 13.37 2.93 -2.46
N LEU A 45 13.65 2.29 -1.33
CA LEU A 45 15.02 2.11 -0.84
C LEU A 45 15.89 1.23 -1.74
N LEU A 46 15.29 0.30 -2.48
CA LEU A 46 16.03 -0.60 -3.38
C LEU A 46 16.27 0.03 -4.76
N LYS A 47 15.34 0.86 -5.22
CA LYS A 47 15.33 1.42 -6.58
C LYS A 47 15.51 2.94 -6.64
N ASN A 48 15.71 3.61 -5.50
CA ASN A 48 15.66 5.06 -5.31
C ASN A 48 14.34 5.74 -5.72
N ALA A 49 13.33 4.96 -6.09
CA ALA A 49 11.99 5.41 -6.43
C ALA A 49 11.00 4.27 -6.18
N ALA A 50 9.77 4.61 -5.80
CA ALA A 50 8.67 3.67 -5.75
C ALA A 50 7.40 4.30 -6.30
N GLU A 51 6.76 3.55 -7.18
CA GLU A 51 5.50 3.89 -7.77
C GLU A 51 4.48 2.79 -7.43
N LEU A 52 3.20 3.16 -7.43
CA LEU A 52 2.10 2.22 -7.24
C LEU A 52 2.17 1.06 -8.25
N GLU A 53 2.69 1.30 -9.46
CA GLU A 53 2.89 0.31 -10.50
C GLU A 53 3.90 -0.79 -10.13
N ASN A 54 4.81 -0.52 -9.19
CA ASN A 54 5.75 -1.52 -8.68
C ASN A 54 5.06 -2.55 -7.76
N VAL A 55 3.81 -2.31 -7.38
CA VAL A 55 2.98 -3.25 -6.60
C VAL A 55 1.91 -3.87 -7.51
N LYS A 56 1.96 -5.20 -7.62
CA LYS A 56 0.90 -6.01 -8.20
C LYS A 56 -0.12 -6.34 -7.13
N VAL A 57 -1.40 -6.30 -7.48
CA VAL A 57 -2.48 -6.77 -6.63
C VAL A 57 -2.90 -8.15 -7.11
N LYS A 58 -2.74 -9.18 -6.28
CA LYS A 58 -3.29 -10.53 -6.57
C LYS A 58 -4.66 -10.65 -5.93
N ARG A 59 -5.67 -11.00 -6.72
CA ARG A 59 -7.00 -11.34 -6.20
C ARG A 59 -6.99 -12.73 -5.60
N GLU A 60 -7.57 -12.85 -4.41
CA GLU A 60 -7.92 -14.08 -3.72
C GLU A 60 -9.43 -14.05 -3.46
N GLY A 61 -10.22 -14.46 -4.46
CA GLY A 61 -11.68 -14.33 -4.46
C GLY A 61 -12.13 -12.87 -4.52
N LYS A 62 -12.95 -12.44 -3.54
CA LYS A 62 -13.41 -11.04 -3.39
C LYS A 62 -12.39 -10.12 -2.71
N LYS A 63 -11.24 -10.66 -2.30
CA LYS A 63 -10.22 -9.93 -1.56
C LYS A 63 -8.92 -9.85 -2.34
N VAL A 64 -7.99 -9.03 -1.86
CA VAL A 64 -6.72 -8.76 -2.51
C VAL A 64 -5.53 -8.91 -1.58
N ARG A 65 -4.38 -9.21 -2.17
CA ARG A 65 -3.06 -9.24 -1.51
C ARG A 65 -2.06 -8.43 -2.33
N PHE A 66 -1.20 -7.68 -1.65
CA PHE A 66 -0.09 -6.98 -2.28
C PHE A 66 1.05 -7.94 -2.62
N ILE A 67 1.56 -7.81 -3.84
CA ILE A 67 2.74 -8.53 -4.33
C ILE A 67 3.68 -7.49 -4.91
N SER A 68 4.92 -7.45 -4.44
CA SER A 68 5.92 -6.61 -5.08
C SER A 68 6.32 -7.19 -6.43
N LYS A 69 6.37 -6.37 -7.49
CA LYS A 69 7.01 -6.73 -8.77
C LYS A 69 8.53 -6.70 -8.66
N VAL A 70 9.06 -6.08 -7.61
CA VAL A 70 10.50 -6.00 -7.32
C VAL A 70 10.86 -7.06 -6.28
N LYS A 71 12.02 -7.70 -6.42
CA LYS A 71 12.53 -8.66 -5.44
C LYS A 71 12.93 -7.91 -4.16
N VAL A 72 12.06 -7.93 -3.15
CA VAL A 72 12.31 -7.30 -1.84
C VAL A 72 12.93 -8.34 -0.90
N PRO A 73 14.12 -8.10 -0.31
CA PRO A 73 14.74 -9.04 0.62
C PRO A 73 13.92 -9.16 1.91
N ARG A 74 13.97 -10.34 2.55
CA ARG A 74 13.23 -10.61 3.80
C ARG A 74 13.68 -9.73 4.96
N LYS A 75 14.97 -9.39 5.01
CA LYS A 75 15.56 -8.46 5.97
C LYS A 75 15.92 -7.16 5.25
N MET A 76 15.43 -6.05 5.77
CA MET A 76 15.85 -4.71 5.37
C MET A 76 16.27 -3.93 6.62
N PRO A 77 17.26 -3.03 6.51
CA PRO A 77 17.64 -2.16 7.62
C PRO A 77 16.42 -1.37 8.12
N ARG A 78 16.38 -1.13 9.43
CA ARG A 78 15.32 -0.31 10.05
C ARG A 78 15.39 1.10 9.47
N ILE A 79 14.26 1.55 8.95
CA ILE A 79 14.13 2.83 8.24
C ILE A 79 13.87 3.92 9.28
N SER A 80 14.62 5.03 9.21
CA SER A 80 14.36 6.22 10.04
C SER A 80 13.13 6.98 9.53
N SER A 81 12.43 7.69 10.41
CA SER A 81 11.20 8.44 10.14
C SER A 81 11.30 9.43 8.96
N ARG A 82 12.51 9.92 8.62
CA ARG A 82 12.77 10.80 7.48
C ARG A 82 12.36 10.20 6.13
N TYR A 83 12.61 8.91 5.91
CA TYR A 83 12.25 8.25 4.65
C TYR A 83 10.73 8.06 4.50
N ILE A 84 10.00 7.98 5.61
CA ILE A 84 8.53 7.87 5.60
C ILE A 84 7.89 9.19 5.13
N GLY A 85 8.48 10.34 5.50
CA GLY A 85 8.03 11.67 5.05
C GLY A 85 8.14 11.82 3.52
N LEU A 86 9.30 11.47 2.97
CA LEU A 86 9.59 11.50 1.53
C LEU A 86 8.63 10.62 0.72
N VAL A 87 8.31 9.40 1.20
CA VAL A 87 7.31 8.53 0.54
C VAL A 87 5.91 9.16 0.58
N ARG A 88 5.54 9.85 1.66
CA ARG A 88 4.21 10.51 1.75
C ARG A 88 4.10 11.71 0.81
N GLU A 89 5.19 12.43 0.57
CA GLU A 89 5.23 13.53 -0.41
C GLU A 89 5.15 13.02 -1.85
N TYR A 90 5.92 11.98 -2.19
CA TYR A 90 5.93 11.41 -3.56
C TYR A 90 4.67 10.63 -3.93
N MET A 91 3.96 10.04 -2.96
CA MET A 91 2.75 9.25 -3.23
C MET A 91 1.48 10.07 -3.50
N GLY A 92 1.60 11.40 -3.54
CA GLY A 92 0.49 12.29 -3.87
C GLY A 92 -0.49 12.45 -2.71
N THR A 93 -0.97 13.68 -2.56
CA THR A 93 -2.01 14.10 -1.63
C THR A 93 -3.16 13.08 -1.52
N TYR A 94 -3.24 12.38 -0.39
CA TYR A 94 -4.40 11.57 -0.04
C TYR A 94 -5.51 12.49 0.45
N THR A 95 -6.67 12.47 -0.20
CA THR A 95 -7.86 13.15 0.30
C THR A 95 -8.44 12.33 1.46
N ARG A 96 -8.21 12.80 2.68
CA ARG A 96 -8.92 12.33 3.86
C ARG A 96 -10.32 12.94 3.79
N LYS A 97 -11.36 12.13 3.59
CA LYS A 97 -12.74 12.56 3.88
C LYS A 97 -12.97 12.48 5.38
#